data_AF-A0AB37WQD2-F1
#
_entry.id   AF-A0AB37WQD2-F1
#
_cell.length_a   1.000
_cell.length_b   1.000
_cell.length_c   1.000
_cell.angle_alpha   90.00
_cell.angle_beta   90.00
_cell.angle_gamma   90.00
#
_symmetry.space_group_name_H-M   'P 1'
#
loop_
_entity.id
_entity.type
_entity.pdbx_description
1 polymer ?
#
loop_
_entity_poly.entity_id
_entity_poly.type
_entity_poly.pdbx_seq_one_letter_code
_entity_poly.pdbx_strand_id
1 'polypeptide(L)'
;MVMAGGGGWSAGFEQAAPGMFGGLTEGFATSSVDGGVQIENALSVASWALTSPGNVDYNALQNFAFNGLIDGAMTTKQVIESFYGHGPNYSYWNGCPQGGRQGYMFAQKFPEVFDGIAAAAPAINWSSFFFFSSTFPQQVLSELAQNGLERFPHECEFLSLRRAVIAAGDANGGPVDG
;
A
#
# COMPACT_ATOMS: atom_id res chain seq x y z
N MET A 1 10.31 16.41 -7.33
CA MET A 1 8.91 16.13 -6.96
C MET A 1 8.82 14.84 -6.18
N VAL A 2 7.80 14.68 -5.35
CA VAL A 2 7.52 13.43 -4.63
C VAL A 2 6.06 13.03 -4.90
N MET A 3 5.83 11.79 -5.33
CA MET A 3 4.49 11.23 -5.43
C MET A 3 4.32 10.15 -4.36
N ALA A 4 3.18 10.18 -3.67
CA ALA A 4 2.90 9.25 -2.57
C ALA A 4 1.83 8.22 -2.96
N GLY A 5 2.02 6.99 -2.50
CA GLY A 5 1.11 5.86 -2.72
C GLY A 5 0.11 5.64 -1.59
N GLY A 6 -0.85 4.75 -1.83
CA GLY A 6 -1.93 4.43 -0.87
C GLY A 6 -1.65 3.22 0.02
N GLY A 7 -2.70 2.75 0.71
CA GLY A 7 -2.73 1.59 1.60
C GLY A 7 -3.94 0.69 1.29
N GLY A 8 -3.87 -0.60 1.65
CA GLY A 8 -4.97 -1.53 1.40
C GLY A 8 -5.49 -1.47 -0.04
N TRP A 9 -6.80 -1.34 -0.23
CA TRP A 9 -7.45 -1.17 -1.53
C TRP A 9 -7.52 0.28 -2.05
N SER A 10 -6.80 1.21 -1.43
CA SER A 10 -6.60 2.57 -1.95
C SER A 10 -5.32 2.70 -2.73
N ALA A 11 -5.40 3.33 -3.90
CA ALA A 11 -4.19 3.69 -4.64
C ALA A 11 -3.50 4.96 -4.11
N GLY A 12 -4.17 5.79 -3.30
CA GLY A 12 -3.61 7.03 -2.75
C GLY A 12 -4.56 7.79 -1.81
N PHE A 13 -4.68 9.11 -2.02
CA PHE A 13 -5.59 10.04 -1.31
C PHE A 13 -5.22 10.24 0.17
N GLU A 14 -6.17 10.16 1.12
CA GLU A 14 -5.93 10.38 2.56
C GLU A 14 -4.76 9.55 3.11
N GLN A 15 -4.56 8.34 2.59
CA GLN A 15 -3.48 7.45 3.02
C GLN A 15 -2.11 7.88 2.50
N ALA A 16 -2.08 8.64 1.41
CA ALA A 16 -0.87 9.22 0.85
C ALA A 16 -0.49 10.54 1.55
N ALA A 17 -1.41 11.16 2.31
CA ALA A 17 -1.21 12.47 2.91
C ALA A 17 0.06 12.55 3.79
N PRO A 18 0.37 11.58 4.68
CA PRO A 18 1.61 11.63 5.46
C PRO A 18 2.87 11.67 4.58
N GLY A 19 2.89 10.88 3.50
CA GLY A 19 4.00 10.86 2.54
C GLY A 19 4.11 12.17 1.75
N MET A 20 2.98 12.78 1.40
CA MET A 20 2.95 14.10 0.76
C MET A 20 3.41 15.20 1.73
N PHE A 21 2.94 15.21 2.98
CA PHE A 21 3.34 16.23 3.95
C PHE A 21 4.84 16.22 4.21
N GLY A 22 5.46 15.05 4.37
CA GLY A 22 6.92 14.95 4.52
C GLY A 22 7.66 15.60 3.35
N GLY A 23 7.31 15.23 2.11
CA GLY A 23 7.92 15.85 0.92
C GLY A 23 7.65 17.36 0.81
N LEU A 24 6.44 17.80 1.16
CA LEU A 24 6.08 19.21 1.12
C LEU A 24 6.92 20.05 2.09
N THR A 25 7.15 19.55 3.30
CA THR A 25 7.98 20.24 4.30
C THR A 25 9.45 20.35 3.91
N GLU A 26 9.91 19.50 2.99
CA GLU A 26 11.25 19.53 2.42
C GLU A 26 11.33 20.34 1.11
N GLY A 27 10.24 20.99 0.70
CA GLY A 27 10.19 21.86 -0.48
C GLY A 27 9.91 21.14 -1.80
N PHE A 28 9.50 19.87 -1.77
CA PHE A 28 9.07 19.17 -2.98
C PHE A 28 7.66 19.58 -3.39
N ALA A 29 7.43 19.69 -4.71
CA ALA A 29 6.07 19.55 -5.25
C ALA A 29 5.59 18.11 -5.01
N THR A 30 4.44 17.97 -4.35
CA THR A 30 3.91 16.66 -3.94
C THR A 30 2.56 16.35 -4.56
N SER A 31 2.33 15.09 -4.91
CA SER A 31 1.02 14.62 -5.40
C SER A 31 0.69 13.19 -4.97
N SER A 32 -0.55 12.80 -5.20
CA SER A 32 -1.07 11.44 -5.08
C SER A 32 -2.17 11.28 -6.13
N VAL A 33 -2.50 10.02 -6.48
CA VAL A 33 -3.64 9.70 -7.34
C VAL A 33 -4.50 8.61 -6.69
N ASP A 34 -5.80 8.64 -6.92
CA ASP A 34 -6.75 7.63 -6.44
C ASP A 34 -6.74 6.34 -7.29
N GLY A 35 -5.89 6.29 -8.32
CA GLY A 35 -5.76 5.15 -9.23
C GLY A 35 -6.99 4.94 -10.11
N GLY A 36 -7.85 5.94 -10.28
CA GLY A 36 -9.05 5.86 -11.11
C GLY A 36 -10.15 4.97 -10.53
N VAL A 37 -10.11 4.70 -9.21
CA VAL A 37 -11.12 3.91 -8.51
C VAL A 37 -11.67 4.68 -7.31
N GLN A 38 -13.00 4.74 -7.22
CA GLN A 38 -13.68 5.37 -6.09
C GLN A 38 -13.73 4.40 -4.92
N ILE A 39 -13.07 4.75 -3.82
CA ILE A 39 -13.05 3.93 -2.61
C ILE A 39 -13.85 4.61 -1.51
N GLU A 40 -14.61 3.81 -0.75
CA GLU A 40 -15.21 4.27 0.50
C GLU A 40 -14.22 4.17 1.66
N ASN A 41 -13.38 3.13 1.65
CA ASN A 41 -12.32 2.89 2.62
C ASN A 41 -11.26 1.93 2.04
N ALA A 42 -10.12 1.80 2.74
CA ALA A 42 -9.01 0.96 2.31
C ALA A 42 -9.26 -0.56 2.44
N LEU A 43 -10.40 -0.99 2.97
CA LEU A 43 -10.71 -2.39 3.26
C LEU A 43 -11.70 -3.00 2.27
N SER A 44 -12.39 -2.19 1.48
CA SER A 44 -13.44 -2.62 0.56
C SER A 44 -13.13 -2.25 -0.88
N VAL A 45 -13.54 -3.12 -1.79
CA VAL A 45 -13.54 -2.90 -3.24
C VAL A 45 -14.95 -2.90 -3.84
N ALA A 46 -15.97 -3.02 -2.99
CA ALA A 46 -17.35 -3.25 -3.42
C ALA A 46 -17.90 -2.16 -4.34
N SER A 47 -17.41 -0.92 -4.18
CA SER A 47 -17.81 0.24 -4.96
C SER A 47 -17.29 0.27 -6.40
N TRP A 48 -16.24 -0.50 -6.72
CA TRP A 48 -15.54 -0.36 -8.01
C TRP A 48 -15.06 -1.66 -8.67
N ALA A 49 -14.87 -2.74 -7.93
CA ALA A 49 -14.25 -3.95 -8.48
C ALA A 49 -15.15 -4.79 -9.37
N LEU A 50 -16.48 -4.61 -9.30
CA LEU A 50 -17.45 -5.41 -10.04
C LEU A 50 -18.37 -4.52 -10.88
N THR A 51 -18.60 -4.91 -12.13
CA THR A 51 -19.62 -4.29 -13.00
C THR A 51 -21.02 -4.83 -12.72
N SER A 52 -21.10 -6.06 -12.22
CA SER A 52 -22.31 -6.75 -11.75
C SER A 52 -21.89 -7.93 -10.86
N PRO A 53 -22.81 -8.55 -10.08
CA PRO A 53 -22.45 -9.66 -9.19
C PRO A 53 -21.68 -10.78 -9.91
N GLY A 54 -20.45 -11.06 -9.45
CA GLY A 54 -19.56 -12.06 -10.04
C GLY A 54 -18.77 -11.62 -11.28
N ASN A 55 -18.98 -10.40 -11.79
CA ASN A 55 -18.31 -9.89 -12.98
C ASN A 55 -17.32 -8.78 -12.63
N VAL A 56 -16.03 -9.08 -12.71
CA VAL A 56 -14.94 -8.15 -12.41
C VAL A 56 -14.88 -7.02 -13.44
N ASP A 57 -14.75 -5.79 -12.97
CA ASP A 57 -14.35 -4.65 -13.80
C ASP A 57 -12.83 -4.67 -14.00
N TYR A 58 -12.40 -5.24 -15.13
CA TYR A 58 -10.98 -5.33 -15.46
C TYR A 58 -10.34 -3.96 -15.74
N ASN A 59 -11.10 -2.98 -16.23
CA ASN A 59 -10.55 -1.64 -16.49
C ASN A 59 -10.26 -0.93 -15.18
N ALA A 60 -11.21 -0.96 -14.24
CA ALA A 60 -11.00 -0.42 -12.91
C ALA A 60 -9.83 -1.13 -12.19
N LEU A 61 -9.73 -2.46 -12.31
CA LEU A 61 -8.62 -3.21 -11.75
C LEU A 61 -7.27 -2.84 -12.38
N GLN A 62 -7.19 -2.62 -13.69
CA GLN A 62 -5.97 -2.17 -14.35
C GLN A 62 -5.60 -0.72 -13.98
N ASN A 63 -6.59 0.16 -13.80
CA ASN A 63 -6.37 1.51 -13.31
C ASN A 63 -5.74 1.49 -11.92
N PHE A 64 -6.32 0.73 -10.99
CA PHE A 64 -5.78 0.52 -9.65
C PHE A 64 -4.39 -0.13 -9.67
N ALA A 65 -4.17 -1.08 -10.58
CA ALA A 65 -2.92 -1.82 -10.67
C ALA A 65 -1.78 -0.97 -11.23
N PHE A 66 -2.01 -0.21 -12.30
CA PHE A 66 -0.97 0.55 -13.01
C PHE A 66 -1.45 1.75 -13.85
N ASN A 67 -2.56 1.69 -14.60
CA ASN A 67 -2.90 2.77 -15.57
C ASN A 67 -3.14 4.13 -14.89
N GLY A 68 -3.98 4.18 -13.85
CA GLY A 68 -4.26 5.42 -13.13
C GLY A 68 -3.01 5.98 -12.43
N LEU A 69 -2.06 5.11 -12.10
CA LEU A 69 -0.80 5.48 -11.45
C LEU A 69 0.16 6.16 -12.42
N ILE A 70 0.38 5.55 -13.60
CA ILE A 70 1.24 6.16 -14.62
C ILE A 70 0.65 7.46 -15.14
N ASP A 71 -0.65 7.50 -15.40
CA ASP A 71 -1.34 8.72 -15.86
C ASP A 71 -1.22 9.84 -14.83
N GLY A 72 -1.40 9.52 -13.55
CA GLY A 72 -1.23 10.48 -12.45
C GLY A 72 0.21 11.01 -12.33
N ALA A 73 1.21 10.14 -12.48
CA ALA A 73 2.62 10.53 -12.43
C ALA A 73 3.01 11.46 -13.59
N MET A 74 2.60 11.12 -14.81
CA MET A 74 2.88 11.92 -16.00
C MET A 74 2.14 13.26 -15.95
N THR A 75 0.88 13.25 -15.52
CA THR A 75 0.09 14.48 -15.33
C THR A 75 0.73 15.38 -14.27
N THR A 76 1.22 14.81 -13.16
CA THR A 76 1.92 15.60 -12.12
C THR A 76 3.14 16.30 -12.70
N LYS A 77 3.97 15.59 -13.50
CA LYS A 77 5.15 16.20 -14.13
C LYS A 77 4.76 17.37 -15.05
N GLN A 78 3.71 17.21 -15.84
CA GLN A 78 3.19 18.26 -16.72
C GLN A 78 2.65 19.47 -15.94
N VAL A 79 1.92 19.24 -14.85
CA VAL A 79 1.42 20.33 -13.99
C VAL A 79 2.56 21.11 -13.37
N ILE A 80 3.60 20.41 -12.88
CA ILE A 80 4.81 21.05 -12.35
C ILE A 80 5.49 21.89 -13.43
N GLU A 81 5.70 21.34 -14.62
CA GLU A 81 6.31 22.07 -15.73
C GLU A 81 5.50 23.30 -16.14
N SER A 82 4.18 23.18 -16.24
CA SER A 82 3.31 24.30 -16.57
C SER A 82 3.31 25.39 -15.50
N PHE A 83 3.44 25.03 -14.22
CA PHE A 83 3.37 25.98 -13.10
C PHE A 83 4.72 26.66 -12.83
N TYR A 84 5.81 25.90 -12.86
CA TYR A 84 7.16 26.39 -12.55
C TYR A 84 7.98 26.80 -13.79
N GLY A 85 7.49 26.51 -15.00
CA GLY A 85 8.19 26.80 -16.27
C GLY A 85 9.29 25.79 -16.61
N HIS A 86 9.51 24.78 -15.77
CA HIS A 86 10.42 23.68 -16.02
C HIS A 86 9.95 22.41 -15.30
N GLY A 87 10.26 21.24 -15.86
CA GLY A 87 9.98 19.95 -15.20
C GLY A 87 10.80 19.74 -13.92
N PRO A 88 10.45 18.73 -13.12
CA PRO A 88 11.24 18.38 -11.93
C PRO A 88 12.63 17.88 -12.32
N ASN A 89 13.68 18.36 -11.64
CA ASN A 89 15.05 17.85 -11.83
C ASN A 89 15.19 16.37 -11.44
N TYR A 90 14.48 15.98 -10.38
CA TYR A 90 14.37 14.60 -9.90
C TYR A 90 12.93 14.33 -9.44
N SER A 91 12.54 13.08 -9.57
CA SER A 91 11.22 12.56 -9.26
C SER A 91 11.32 11.35 -8.35
N TYR A 92 10.55 11.35 -7.27
CA TYR A 92 10.60 10.29 -6.26
C TYR A 92 9.22 9.70 -5.99
N TRP A 93 9.19 8.41 -5.66
CA TRP A 93 8.01 7.72 -5.15
C TRP A 93 8.18 7.35 -3.68
N ASN A 94 7.13 7.51 -2.86
CA ASN A 94 7.11 7.08 -1.47
C ASN A 94 5.80 6.33 -1.15
N GLY A 95 5.88 5.11 -0.62
CA GLY A 95 4.67 4.38 -0.25
C GLY A 95 4.87 3.11 0.59
N CYS A 96 3.79 2.73 1.29
CA CYS A 96 3.67 1.57 2.17
C CYS A 96 2.19 1.24 2.35
N PRO A 97 1.73 0.00 2.54
CA PRO A 97 2.10 -1.29 1.93
C PRO A 97 1.66 -1.39 0.45
N GLN A 98 0.45 -0.92 0.12
CA GLN A 98 -0.02 -0.82 -1.27
C GLN A 98 0.86 0.15 -2.07
N GLY A 99 1.25 1.28 -1.46
CA GLY A 99 2.26 2.17 -2.00
C GLY A 99 3.61 1.50 -2.24
N GLY A 100 3.95 0.48 -1.45
CA GLY A 100 5.13 -0.37 -1.69
C GLY A 100 4.95 -1.25 -2.93
N ARG A 101 3.79 -1.91 -3.10
CA ARG A 101 3.45 -2.64 -4.34
C ARG A 101 3.51 -1.72 -5.56
N GLN A 102 2.94 -0.52 -5.47
CA GLN A 102 2.95 0.49 -6.53
C GLN A 102 4.38 0.93 -6.88
N GLY A 103 5.24 1.14 -5.89
CA GLY A 103 6.65 1.46 -6.10
C GLY A 103 7.37 0.35 -6.87
N TYR A 104 7.18 -0.91 -6.49
CA TYR A 104 7.71 -2.06 -7.25
C TYR A 104 7.12 -2.16 -8.65
N MET A 105 5.83 -1.84 -8.82
CA MET A 105 5.18 -1.79 -10.13
C MET A 105 5.85 -0.76 -11.03
N PHE A 106 6.12 0.46 -10.54
CA PHE A 106 6.87 1.47 -11.29
C PHE A 106 8.27 0.98 -11.65
N ALA A 107 9.02 0.44 -10.69
CA ALA A 107 10.37 -0.09 -10.94
C ALA A 107 10.40 -1.18 -12.03
N GLN A 108 9.36 -2.01 -12.12
CA GLN A 108 9.31 -3.13 -13.05
C GLN A 108 8.73 -2.77 -14.43
N LYS A 109 7.68 -1.93 -14.47
CA LYS A 109 6.94 -1.64 -15.70
C LYS A 109 7.29 -0.30 -16.32
N PHE A 110 7.66 0.69 -15.51
CA PHE A 110 7.91 2.06 -15.94
C PHE A 110 9.16 2.63 -15.24
N PRO A 111 10.33 2.00 -15.44
CA PRO A 111 11.56 2.34 -14.69
C PRO A 111 12.02 3.79 -14.90
N GLU A 112 11.61 4.43 -15.98
CA GLU A 112 11.93 5.83 -16.31
C GLU A 112 11.07 6.88 -15.60
N VAL A 113 10.05 6.47 -14.84
CA VAL A 113 9.09 7.42 -14.25
C VAL A 113 9.62 8.09 -12.99
N PHE A 114 10.42 7.39 -12.19
CA PHE A 114 10.97 7.92 -10.95
C PHE A 114 12.47 7.63 -10.84
N ASP A 115 13.22 8.63 -10.41
CA ASP A 115 14.66 8.56 -10.16
C ASP A 115 14.98 7.83 -8.84
N GLY A 116 14.03 7.81 -7.90
CA GLY A 116 14.15 7.07 -6.66
C GLY A 116 12.80 6.59 -6.11
N ILE A 117 12.79 5.38 -5.53
CA ILE A 117 11.58 4.73 -5.03
C ILE A 117 11.83 4.25 -3.60
N ALA A 118 11.09 4.83 -2.65
CA ALA A 118 10.98 4.34 -1.29
C ALA A 118 9.71 3.47 -1.18
N ALA A 119 9.88 2.15 -1.16
CA ALA A 119 8.80 1.18 -1.10
C ALA A 119 8.90 0.31 0.15
N ALA A 120 8.07 0.61 1.17
CA ALA A 120 8.04 -0.13 2.43
C ALA A 120 6.88 -1.15 2.48
N ALA A 121 7.08 -2.23 3.25
CA ALA A 121 6.14 -3.35 3.43
C ALA A 121 5.37 -3.73 2.14
N PRO A 122 6.07 -4.01 1.03
CA PRO A 122 5.44 -4.02 -0.29
C PRO A 122 4.56 -5.26 -0.47
N ALA A 123 3.26 -5.04 -0.69
CA ALA A 123 2.28 -6.11 -0.93
C ALA A 123 2.37 -6.68 -2.37
N ILE A 124 3.56 -7.09 -2.81
CA ILE A 124 3.81 -7.52 -4.20
C ILE A 124 3.10 -8.81 -4.59
N ASN A 125 2.90 -9.73 -3.65
CA ASN A 125 2.13 -10.95 -3.86
C ASN A 125 0.67 -10.72 -3.43
N TRP A 126 -0.04 -9.88 -4.19
CA TRP A 126 -1.33 -9.31 -3.80
C TRP A 126 -2.40 -10.36 -3.46
N SER A 127 -2.53 -11.39 -4.30
CA SER A 127 -3.50 -12.47 -4.10
C SER A 127 -3.21 -13.26 -2.83
N SER A 128 -1.95 -13.61 -2.59
CA SER A 128 -1.56 -14.36 -1.39
C SER A 128 -1.69 -13.52 -0.13
N PHE A 129 -1.31 -12.23 -0.21
CA PHE A 129 -1.41 -11.30 0.90
C PHE A 129 -2.87 -11.11 1.33
N PHE A 130 -3.77 -10.73 0.41
CA PHE A 130 -5.16 -10.43 0.77
C PHE A 130 -5.99 -11.66 1.15
N PHE A 131 -5.75 -12.81 0.50
CA PHE A 131 -6.52 -14.00 0.81
C PHE A 131 -5.93 -14.74 2.02
N PHE A 132 -4.68 -15.21 1.93
CA PHE A 132 -4.10 -16.08 2.94
C PHE A 132 -3.60 -15.33 4.17
N SER A 133 -3.03 -14.14 4.01
CA SER A 133 -2.46 -13.42 5.15
C SER A 133 -3.49 -12.61 5.93
N SER A 134 -4.43 -11.93 5.25
CA SER A 134 -5.40 -11.08 5.96
C SER A 134 -6.75 -11.76 6.23
N THR A 135 -7.33 -12.46 5.25
CA THR A 135 -8.72 -12.95 5.36
C THR A 135 -8.81 -14.33 6.00
N PHE A 136 -7.94 -15.25 5.61
CA PHE A 136 -8.00 -16.65 6.06
C PHE A 136 -7.90 -16.82 7.59
N PRO A 137 -6.98 -16.15 8.33
CA PRO A 137 -6.92 -16.30 9.78
C PRO A 137 -8.20 -15.81 10.47
N GLN A 138 -8.79 -14.71 9.97
CA GLN A 138 -10.05 -14.18 10.51
C GLN A 138 -11.21 -15.14 10.26
N GLN A 139 -11.25 -15.76 9.08
CA GLN A 139 -12.25 -16.77 8.74
C GLN A 139 -12.15 -17.98 9.68
N VAL A 140 -10.94 -18.52 9.89
CA VAL A 140 -10.72 -19.66 10.80
C VAL A 140 -11.15 -19.31 12.23
N LEU A 141 -10.77 -18.13 12.73
CA LEU A 141 -11.17 -17.69 14.07
C LEU A 141 -12.68 -17.53 14.20
N SER A 142 -13.35 -17.02 13.17
CA SER A 142 -14.82 -16.92 13.11
C SER A 142 -15.49 -18.30 13.15
N GLU A 143 -14.99 -19.26 12.37
CA GLU A 143 -15.49 -20.63 12.37
C GLU A 143 -15.29 -21.33 13.72
N LEU A 144 -14.13 -21.14 14.36
CA LEU A 144 -13.87 -21.68 15.69
C LEU A 144 -14.83 -21.09 16.73
N ALA A 145 -15.05 -19.77 16.69
CA ALA A 145 -16.00 -19.09 17.57
C ALA A 145 -17.44 -19.61 17.36
N GLN A 146 -17.89 -19.76 16.11
CA GLN A 146 -19.21 -20.31 15.78
C GLN A 146 -19.40 -21.75 16.28
N ASN A 147 -18.31 -22.54 16.34
CA ASN A 147 -18.33 -23.91 16.85
C ASN A 147 -18.15 -24.00 18.39
N GLY A 148 -18.28 -22.88 19.12
CA GLY A 148 -18.17 -22.84 20.57
C GLY A 148 -16.75 -23.01 21.11
N LEU A 149 -15.73 -22.92 20.24
CA LEU A 149 -14.30 -22.95 20.60
C LEU A 149 -13.75 -21.54 20.75
N GLU A 150 -14.52 -20.65 21.37
CA GLU A 150 -14.25 -19.22 21.52
C GLU A 150 -12.87 -18.99 22.19
N ARG A 151 -11.83 -18.82 21.37
CA ARG A 151 -10.52 -18.43 21.87
C ARG A 151 -9.78 -17.62 20.82
N PHE A 152 -10.24 -16.38 20.63
CA PHE A 152 -9.29 -15.36 20.23
C PHE A 152 -8.21 -15.33 21.32
N PRO A 153 -6.91 -15.45 21.00
CA PRO A 153 -5.90 -15.51 22.05
C PRO A 153 -5.97 -14.25 22.91
N HIS A 154 -5.92 -14.42 24.23
CA HIS A 154 -5.87 -13.28 25.12
C HIS A 154 -4.55 -12.53 24.93
N GLU A 155 -4.53 -11.24 25.28
CA GLU A 155 -3.32 -10.42 25.18
C GLU A 155 -2.12 -11.05 25.91
N CYS A 156 -2.34 -11.70 27.06
CA CYS A 156 -1.29 -12.40 27.80
C CYS A 156 -0.67 -13.59 27.03
N GLU A 157 -1.45 -14.25 26.17
CA GLU A 157 -0.98 -15.34 25.31
C GLU A 157 -0.11 -14.77 24.18
N PHE A 158 -0.53 -13.67 23.54
CA PHE A 158 0.29 -12.96 22.56
C PHE A 158 1.59 -12.42 23.15
N LEU A 159 1.55 -11.86 24.35
CA LEU A 159 2.75 -11.39 25.05
C LEU A 159 3.70 -12.54 25.39
N SER A 160 3.16 -13.69 25.79
CA SER A 160 3.96 -14.89 26.07
C SER A 160 4.64 -15.42 24.80
N LEU A 161 3.91 -15.47 23.69
CA LEU A 161 4.46 -15.83 22.37
C LEU A 161 5.54 -14.85 21.93
N ARG A 162 5.30 -13.54 22.03
CA ARG A 162 6.29 -12.50 21.70
C ARG A 162 7.57 -12.68 22.51
N ARG A 163 7.45 -12.85 23.84
CA ARG A 163 8.63 -13.07 24.71
C ARG A 163 9.39 -14.33 24.33
N ALA A 164 8.70 -15.41 23.99
CA ALA A 164 9.33 -16.65 23.56
C ALA A 164 10.10 -16.47 22.24
N VAL A 165 9.53 -15.74 21.28
CA VAL A 165 10.20 -15.41 20.01
C VAL A 165 11.45 -14.54 20.24
N ILE A 166 11.33 -13.49 21.06
CA ILE A 166 12.46 -12.63 21.44
C ILE A 166 13.55 -13.47 22.10
N ALA A 167 13.22 -14.21 23.16
CA ALA A 167 14.20 -15.03 23.88
C ALA A 167 14.94 -16.04 22.99
N ALA A 168 14.29 -16.55 21.94
CA ALA A 168 14.91 -17.47 20.98
C ALA A 168 15.75 -16.77 19.89
N GLY A 169 15.46 -15.50 19.58
CA GLY A 169 15.96 -14.81 18.38
C GLY A 169 16.83 -13.59 18.62
N ASP A 170 16.66 -12.90 19.74
CA ASP A 170 17.22 -11.56 20.03
C ASP A 170 18.77 -11.55 19.93
N ALA A 171 19.42 -12.52 20.58
CA ALA A 171 20.87 -12.65 20.54
C ALA A 171 21.46 -12.97 19.15
N ASN A 172 20.63 -13.40 18.18
CA ASN A 172 21.12 -13.68 16.82
C ASN A 172 21.36 -12.39 16.01
N GLY A 173 20.76 -11.27 16.41
CA GLY A 173 20.92 -9.97 15.77
C GLY A 173 22.12 -9.15 16.28
N GLY A 174 22.78 -9.60 17.35
CA GLY A 174 23.85 -8.88 18.02
C GLY A 174 23.45 -8.46 19.44
N PRO A 175 23.30 -7.16 19.74
CA PRO A 175 22.81 -6.71 21.04
C PRO A 175 21.45 -7.35 21.37
N VAL A 176 21.26 -7.70 22.64
CA VAL A 176 19.98 -8.20 23.17
C VAL A 176 19.13 -6.98 23.52
N ASP A 177 18.28 -6.56 22.59
CA ASP A 177 17.48 -5.33 22.69
C ASP A 177 16.00 -5.49 22.31
N GLY A 178 15.58 -6.70 21.94
CA GLY A 178 14.16 -7.10 21.83
C GLY A 178 13.72 -7.51 20.44
#